data_AF-T1GTJ7-F1
#
_entry.id   AF-T1GTJ7-F1
#
_cell.length_a   1.000
_cell.length_b   1.000
_cell.length_c   1.000
_cell.angle_alpha   90.00
_cell.angle_beta   90.00
_cell.angle_gamma   90.00
#
_symmetry.space_group_name_H-M   'P 1'
#
loop_
_entity.id
_entity.type
_entity.pdbx_description
1 polymer ?
#
loop_
_entity_poly.entity_id
_entity_poly.type
_entity_poly.pdbx_seq_one_letter_code
_entity_poly.pdbx_strand_id
1 'polypeptide(L)'
;MENWGLITFRDSSLLVPDEEDKMSSAQHTEYVASIISHEIAHQWFGNLVTPKNWEDLWLKEGFASYLSTLAIHNIYTNWRRDPAFHLCAVIKLEAINGYTFTESCRYLAFSSFACNPTS
;
A
#
# COMPACT_ATOMS: atom_id res chain seq x y z
N MET A 1 -8.43 -7.26 -8.25
CA MET A 1 -8.14 -7.02 -9.68
C MET A 1 -8.61 -5.63 -10.02
N GLU A 2 -7.66 -4.85 -10.50
CA GLU A 2 -7.63 -3.39 -10.48
C GLU A 2 -8.18 -2.75 -11.76
N ASN A 3 -9.11 -3.41 -12.45
CA ASN A 3 -9.62 -2.90 -13.72
C ASN A 3 -10.16 -1.47 -13.55
N TRP A 4 -9.82 -0.59 -14.49
CA TRP A 4 -10.07 0.83 -14.35
C TRP A 4 -11.56 1.13 -14.34
N GLY A 5 -12.05 1.68 -13.23
CA GLY A 5 -13.46 1.99 -13.03
C GLY A 5 -14.35 0.79 -12.69
N LEU A 6 -13.79 -0.43 -12.59
CA LEU A 6 -14.51 -1.62 -12.17
C LEU A 6 -13.57 -2.59 -11.42
N ILE A 7 -13.23 -2.25 -10.19
CA ILE A 7 -12.39 -3.13 -9.36
C ILE A 7 -13.20 -4.38 -8.99
N THR A 8 -12.62 -5.56 -9.20
CA THR A 8 -13.26 -6.84 -8.84
C THR A 8 -12.52 -7.50 -7.68
N PHE A 9 -13.31 -8.03 -6.74
CA PHE A 9 -12.84 -8.69 -5.52
C PHE A 9 -13.41 -10.10 -5.45
N ARG A 10 -12.75 -10.97 -4.69
CA ARG A 10 -13.37 -12.20 -4.19
C ARG A 10 -14.24 -11.85 -2.99
N ASP A 11 -15.29 -12.62 -2.75
CA ASP A 11 -16.21 -12.42 -1.62
C ASP A 11 -15.45 -12.31 -0.29
N SER A 12 -14.46 -13.18 -0.07
CA SER A 12 -13.58 -13.19 1.12
C SER A 12 -12.69 -11.95 1.27
N SER A 13 -12.56 -11.14 0.22
CA SER A 13 -11.69 -9.96 0.17
C SER A 13 -12.49 -8.65 0.14
N LEU A 14 -13.83 -8.73 0.25
CA LEU A 14 -14.72 -7.57 0.23
C LEU A 14 -15.77 -7.62 1.34
N LEU A 15 -16.36 -8.78 1.59
CA LEU A 15 -17.44 -8.91 2.57
C LEU A 15 -16.85 -9.11 3.96
N VAL A 16 -17.24 -8.27 4.92
CA VAL A 16 -16.95 -8.46 6.34
C VAL A 16 -18.25 -8.87 7.03
N PRO A 17 -18.30 -10.03 7.70
CA PRO A 17 -19.51 -10.49 8.40
C PRO A 17 -19.82 -9.59 9.60
N ASP A 18 -21.10 -9.43 9.91
CA ASP A 18 -21.58 -8.60 11.01
C ASP A 18 -21.11 -9.12 12.40
N GLU A 19 -21.05 -8.17 13.33
CA GLU A 19 -20.49 -8.15 14.70
C GLU A 19 -20.68 -9.38 15.63
N GLU A 20 -21.36 -10.46 15.30
CA GLU A 20 -21.50 -11.60 16.24
C GLU A 20 -20.22 -12.44 16.38
N ASP A 21 -19.33 -12.45 15.38
CA ASP A 21 -18.04 -13.20 15.40
C ASP A 21 -16.81 -12.30 15.65
N LYS A 22 -16.85 -11.53 16.75
CA LYS A 22 -15.97 -10.38 17.10
C LYS A 22 -14.45 -10.59 17.10
N MET A 23 -13.96 -11.83 17.08
CA MET A 23 -12.50 -12.11 17.11
C MET A 23 -11.94 -12.46 15.74
N SER A 24 -12.74 -13.06 14.85
CA SER A 24 -12.34 -13.33 13.46
C SER A 24 -12.52 -12.08 12.59
N SER A 25 -13.38 -11.15 12.99
CA SER A 25 -13.75 -9.98 12.20
C SER A 25 -12.68 -8.90 12.13
N ALA A 26 -11.93 -8.61 13.20
CA ALA A 26 -11.01 -7.46 13.21
C ALA A 26 -9.83 -7.62 12.24
N GLN A 27 -9.13 -8.76 12.30
CA GLN A 27 -8.02 -9.06 11.37
C GLN A 27 -8.52 -9.18 9.93
N HIS A 28 -9.72 -9.74 9.75
CA HIS A 28 -10.34 -9.87 8.44
C HIS A 28 -10.74 -8.51 7.86
N THR A 29 -11.25 -7.60 8.69
CA THR A 29 -11.55 -6.21 8.32
C THR A 29 -10.28 -5.48 7.90
N GLU A 30 -9.19 -5.65 8.65
CA GLU A 30 -7.90 -5.08 8.30
C GLU A 30 -7.38 -5.61 6.95
N TYR A 31 -7.53 -6.91 6.72
CA TYR A 31 -7.18 -7.54 5.45
C TYR A 31 -8.01 -6.98 4.28
N VAL A 32 -9.34 -6.92 4.43
CA VAL A 32 -10.25 -6.37 3.42
C VAL A 32 -9.91 -4.91 3.11
N ALA A 33 -9.73 -4.09 4.14
CA ALA A 33 -9.37 -2.67 3.97
C ALA A 33 -8.02 -2.50 3.25
N SER A 34 -7.03 -3.34 3.56
CA SER A 34 -5.73 -3.34 2.89
C SER A 34 -5.83 -3.70 1.40
N ILE A 35 -6.64 -4.70 1.04
CA ILE A 35 -6.86 -5.07 -0.37
C ILE A 35 -7.59 -3.96 -1.11
N ILE A 36 -8.66 -3.41 -0.54
CA ILE A 36 -9.40 -2.31 -1.16
C ILE A 36 -8.45 -1.12 -1.43
N SER A 37 -7.63 -0.77 -0.45
CA SER A 37 -6.66 0.32 -0.59
C SER A 37 -5.59 0.04 -1.66
N HIS A 38 -5.13 -1.22 -1.77
CA HIS A 38 -4.17 -1.65 -2.79
C HIS A 38 -4.74 -1.53 -4.21
N GLU A 39 -5.96 -2.01 -4.42
CA GLU A 39 -6.64 -1.99 -5.72
C GLU A 39 -7.07 -0.58 -6.15
N ILE A 40 -7.37 0.29 -5.17
CA ILE A 40 -7.61 1.72 -5.41
C ILE A 40 -6.29 2.41 -5.78
N ALA A 41 -5.17 2.10 -5.12
CA ALA A 41 -3.87 2.68 -5.45
C ALA A 41 -3.46 2.37 -6.91
N HIS A 42 -3.85 1.19 -7.43
CA HIS A 42 -3.64 0.84 -8.82
C HIS A 42 -4.34 1.76 -9.84
N GLN A 43 -5.39 2.49 -9.43
CA GLN A 43 -6.03 3.49 -10.31
C GLN A 43 -5.07 4.62 -10.70
N TRP A 44 -4.07 4.92 -9.85
CA TRP A 44 -2.97 5.83 -10.19
C TRP A 44 -1.76 5.05 -10.74
N PHE A 45 -1.27 4.05 -10.01
CA PHE A 45 -0.06 3.29 -10.37
C PHE A 45 -0.42 1.93 -10.96
N GLY A 46 -0.42 1.86 -12.29
CA GLY A 46 -0.87 0.73 -13.09
C GLY A 46 -1.79 1.18 -14.20
N ASN A 47 -2.85 1.91 -13.84
CA ASN A 47 -3.83 2.40 -14.80
C ASN A 47 -3.44 3.76 -15.38
N LEU A 48 -3.28 4.80 -14.54
CA LEU A 48 -2.88 6.14 -15.01
C LEU A 48 -1.39 6.19 -15.42
N VAL A 49 -0.52 5.61 -14.60
CA VAL A 49 0.91 5.44 -14.89
C VAL A 49 1.18 3.95 -15.07
N THR A 50 1.24 3.50 -16.32
CA THR A 50 1.46 2.09 -16.67
C THR A 50 2.95 1.81 -16.91
N PRO A 51 3.51 0.72 -16.37
CA PRO A 51 4.88 0.33 -16.70
C PRO A 51 5.04 0.07 -18.20
N LYS A 52 6.19 0.46 -18.76
CA LYS A 52 6.47 0.27 -20.19
C LYS A 52 6.66 -1.20 -20.54
N ASN A 53 7.32 -1.94 -19.66
CA ASN A 53 7.65 -3.35 -19.82
C ASN A 53 7.32 -4.13 -18.55
N TRP A 54 7.24 -5.46 -18.67
CA TRP A 54 6.99 -6.36 -17.53
C TRP A 54 8.10 -6.37 -16.48
N GLU A 55 9.33 -5.98 -16.85
CA GLU A 55 10.45 -5.80 -15.93
C GLU A 55 10.16 -4.72 -14.88
N ASP A 56 9.34 -3.73 -15.22
CA ASP A 56 8.92 -2.64 -14.34
C ASP A 56 7.61 -2.93 -13.60
N LEU A 57 7.12 -4.17 -13.62
CA LEU A 57 5.88 -4.55 -12.93
C LEU A 57 5.96 -4.28 -11.42
N TRP A 58 7.18 -4.32 -10.85
CA TRP A 58 7.43 -3.94 -9.45
C TRP A 58 6.99 -2.49 -9.16
N LEU A 59 7.06 -1.58 -10.15
CA LEU A 59 6.60 -0.20 -10.00
C LEU A 59 5.10 -0.16 -9.75
N LYS A 60 4.35 -1.06 -10.39
CA LYS A 60 2.90 -1.15 -10.23
C LYS A 60 2.53 -1.74 -8.86
N GLU A 61 3.03 -2.94 -8.56
CA GLU A 61 2.65 -3.70 -7.36
C GLU A 61 3.31 -3.16 -6.07
N GLY A 62 4.55 -2.69 -6.18
CA GLY A 62 5.31 -2.13 -5.07
C GLY A 62 4.74 -0.79 -4.58
N PHE A 63 4.44 0.13 -5.50
CA PHE A 63 3.81 1.41 -5.13
C PHE A 63 2.39 1.22 -4.59
N ALA A 64 1.60 0.31 -5.17
CA ALA A 64 0.27 0.00 -4.64
C ALA A 64 0.33 -0.55 -3.21
N SER A 65 1.27 -1.45 -2.92
CA SER A 65 1.48 -2.00 -1.57
C SER A 65 1.91 -0.93 -0.56
N TYR A 66 2.82 -0.04 -0.98
CA TYR A 66 3.28 1.07 -0.15
C TYR A 66 2.15 2.06 0.17
N LEU A 67 1.43 2.51 -0.85
CA LEU A 67 0.32 3.44 -0.70
C LEU A 67 -0.83 2.83 0.11
N SER A 68 -1.13 1.54 -0.06
CA SER A 68 -2.11 0.83 0.76
C SER A 68 -1.73 0.88 2.24
N THR A 69 -0.48 0.55 2.58
CA THR A 69 -0.01 0.59 3.97
C THR A 69 -0.04 2.00 4.54
N LEU A 70 0.37 3.00 3.76
CA LEU A 70 0.33 4.40 4.17
C LEU A 70 -1.11 4.89 4.38
N ALA A 71 -2.04 4.55 3.49
CA ALA A 71 -3.45 4.92 3.60
C ALA A 71 -4.08 4.31 4.85
N ILE A 72 -3.87 3.01 5.08
CA ILE A 72 -4.39 2.31 6.26
C ILE A 72 -3.82 2.90 7.55
N HIS A 73 -2.52 3.20 7.59
CA HIS A 73 -1.90 3.83 8.76
C HIS A 73 -2.52 5.20 9.09
N ASN A 74 -2.86 6.00 8.07
CA ASN A 74 -3.46 7.33 8.27
C ASN A 74 -4.96 7.28 8.62
N ILE A 75 -5.72 6.33 8.05
CA ILE A 75 -7.17 6.22 8.28
C ILE A 75 -7.46 5.47 9.59
N TYR A 76 -6.73 4.38 9.84
CA TYR A 76 -6.89 3.51 11.01
C TYR A 76 -5.65 3.58 11.90
N THR A 77 -5.50 4.69 12.61
CA THR A 77 -4.32 4.96 13.47
C THR A 77 -4.15 3.96 14.62
N ASN A 78 -5.23 3.27 15.00
CA ASN A 78 -5.22 2.21 16.00
C ASN A 78 -4.69 0.87 15.45
N TRP A 79 -4.62 0.69 14.14
CA TRP A 79 -4.04 -0.50 13.52
C TRP A 79 -2.53 -0.32 13.38
N ARG A 80 -1.77 -1.29 13.89
CA ARG A 80 -0.31 -1.24 13.93
C ARG A 80 0.30 -1.65 12.58
N ARG A 81 0.11 -0.81 11.56
CA ARG A 81 0.75 -0.94 10.24
C ARG A 81 1.88 0.08 10.11
N ASP A 82 3.11 -0.39 9.92
CA ASP A 82 4.26 0.47 9.72
C ASP A 82 4.58 0.63 8.23
N PRO A 83 4.40 1.83 7.64
CA PRO A 83 4.75 2.08 6.24
C PRO A 83 6.25 2.00 5.96
N ALA A 84 7.12 2.16 6.96
CA ALA A 84 8.58 2.11 6.79
C ALA A 84 9.07 0.72 6.32
N PHE A 85 8.37 -0.35 6.72
CA PHE A 85 8.68 -1.71 6.30
C PHE A 85 8.50 -1.90 4.78
N HIS A 86 7.41 -1.39 4.22
CA HIS A 86 7.12 -1.49 2.79
C HIS A 86 7.98 -0.53 1.96
N LEU A 87 8.28 0.65 2.51
CA LEU A 87 9.20 1.59 1.86
C LEU A 87 10.59 0.98 1.69
N CYS A 88 11.11 0.27 2.70
CA CYS A 88 12.39 -0.44 2.59
C CYS A 88 12.36 -1.53 1.50
N ALA A 89 11.23 -2.24 1.35
CA ALA A 89 11.05 -3.25 0.31
C ALA A 89 11.02 -2.64 -1.10
N VAL A 90 10.30 -1.52 -1.29
CA VAL A 90 10.26 -0.78 -2.57
C VAL A 90 11.66 -0.26 -2.93
N ILE A 91 12.35 0.39 -1.99
CA ILE A 91 13.71 0.94 -2.21
C ILE A 91 14.74 -0.18 -2.45
N LYS A 92 14.61 -1.35 -1.81
CA LYS A 92 15.51 -2.49 -2.06
C LYS A 92 15.36 -3.06 -3.47
N LEU A 93 14.17 -3.03 -4.05
CA LEU A 93 13.94 -3.50 -5.43
C LEU A 93 14.53 -2.53 -6.47
N GLU A 94 14.52 -1.23 -6.21
CA GLU A 94 15.26 -0.23 -7.02
C GLU A 94 16.76 -0.53 -7.06
N ALA A 95 17.35 -0.87 -5.91
CA ALA A 95 18.79 -1.16 -5.81
C ALA A 95 19.22 -2.40 -6.60
N ILE A 96 18.31 -3.36 -6.82
CA ILE A 96 18.57 -4.59 -7.61
C ILE A 96 18.48 -4.29 -9.12
N ASN A 97 17.59 -3.39 -9.54
CA ASN A 97 17.38 -3.09 -10.96
C ASN A 97 18.25 -1.94 -11.50
N GLY A 98 19.11 -1.34 -10.67
CA GLY A 98 20.07 -0.32 -11.11
C GLY A 98 19.45 1.04 -11.49
N TYR A 99 18.15 1.24 -11.24
CA TYR A 99 17.48 2.51 -11.47
C TYR A 99 17.68 3.43 -10.26
N THR A 100 18.30 4.59 -10.48
CA THR A 100 18.42 5.65 -9.48
C THR A 100 17.22 6.59 -9.55
N PHE A 101 16.24 6.41 -8.66
CA PHE A 101 15.32 7.51 -8.37
C PHE A 101 16.11 8.60 -7.63
N THR A 102 16.14 9.80 -8.19
CA THR A 102 16.94 10.94 -7.71
C THR A 102 16.69 11.24 -6.23
N GLU A 103 17.71 11.82 -5.58
CA GLU A 103 17.83 12.24 -4.16
C GLU A 103 16.58 12.91 -3.51
N SER A 104 15.60 13.34 -4.29
CA SER A 104 14.33 13.92 -3.84
C SER A 104 13.44 12.95 -3.02
N CYS A 105 13.43 11.64 -3.31
CA CYS A 105 12.63 10.69 -2.53
C CYS A 105 13.27 10.27 -1.18
N ARG A 106 14.60 10.36 -1.04
CA ARG A 106 15.26 10.14 0.26
C ARG A 106 14.82 11.19 1.29
N TYR A 107 14.62 12.43 0.84
CA TYR A 107 14.15 13.51 1.70
C TYR A 107 12.69 13.38 2.10
N LEU A 108 11.79 12.90 1.23
CA LEU A 108 10.37 12.70 1.58
C LEU A 108 10.19 11.56 2.60
N ALA A 109 11.02 10.51 2.51
CA ALA A 109 11.04 9.39 3.46
C ALA A 109 11.55 9.79 4.86
N PHE A 110 12.57 10.65 4.96
CA PHE A 110 13.15 11.04 6.25
C PHE A 110 12.51 12.30 6.87
N SER A 111 12.00 13.23 6.06
CA SER A 111 11.44 14.50 6.60
C SER A 111 10.07 14.35 7.26
N SER A 112 9.30 13.30 6.94
CA SER A 112 8.02 13.04 7.61
C SER A 112 8.15 12.24 8.91
N PHE A 113 9.34 11.71 9.22
CA PHE A 113 9.63 10.98 10.47
C PHE A 113 10.20 11.86 11.59
N ALA A 114 10.34 13.17 11.36
CA ALA A 114 10.70 14.14 12.39
C ALA A 114 9.45 14.82 12.99
N CYS A 115 8.46 14.03 13.43
CA CYS A 115 7.47 14.50 14.40
C CYS A 115 7.78 13.85 15.75
N ASN A 116 8.38 14.67 16.62
CA ASN A 116 8.81 14.45 18.00
C ASN A 116 8.23 13.24 18.76
N PRO A 117 9.09 12.42 19.41
CA PRO A 117 8.68 11.67 20.58
C PRO A 117 8.78 12.61 21.78
N THR A 118 7.66 13.13 22.29
CA THR A 118 7.40 13.51 23.70
C THR A 118 6.28 14.54 23.81
N SER A 119 5.12 14.08 24.30
CA SER A 119 4.34 14.68 25.41
C SER A 119 3.17 13.76 25.74
#